data_AF-A0A259SXF7-F1
#
_entry.id   AF-A0A259SXF7-F1
#
_cell.length_a   1.000
_cell.length_b   1.000
_cell.length_c   1.000
_cell.angle_alpha   90.00
_cell.angle_beta   90.00
_cell.angle_gamma   90.00
#
_symmetry.space_group_name_H-M   'P 1'
#
loop_
_entity.id
_entity.type
_entity.pdbx_description
1 polymer ?
#
loop_
_entity_poly.entity_id
_entity_poly.type
_entity_poly.pdbx_seq_one_letter_code
_entity_poly.pdbx_strand_id
1 'polypeptide(L)'
;MSTPDPGRVPDPGRAADPAHTPELAAKAAHLRVAVIGGGVAGLVAAESIAAIGAHATVFEAQERAGGAVRSGEADGLVFDAGAESFAVRGGHVRALLSDLGLDHRVVSPEPGGAWVAGIPGGAAPLPQGGLLGIPANPFAEDVRRVIGWNGTWRA
;
A
#
# COMPACT_ATOMS: atom_id res chain seq x y z
N MET A 1 40.39 8.71 -24.85
CA MET A 1 39.33 7.94 -24.18
C MET A 1 39.73 7.77 -22.73
N SER A 2 39.11 8.52 -21.81
CA SER A 2 39.37 8.44 -20.37
C SER A 2 38.27 7.56 -19.76
N THR A 3 38.66 6.54 -19.00
CA THR A 3 37.74 5.60 -18.33
C THR A 3 37.03 6.30 -17.17
N PRO A 4 35.73 6.07 -16.93
CA PRO A 4 35.05 6.63 -15.78
C PRO A 4 35.55 6.00 -14.47
N ASP A 5 35.67 6.83 -13.43
CA ASP A 5 36.07 6.46 -12.07
C ASP A 5 34.96 5.64 -11.39
N PRO A 6 35.22 4.37 -10.99
CA PRO A 6 34.23 3.50 -10.35
C PRO A 6 33.86 3.91 -8.92
N GLY A 7 34.52 4.94 -8.35
CA GLY A 7 34.31 5.40 -6.97
C GLY A 7 33.37 6.59 -6.80
N ARG A 8 32.79 7.14 -7.87
CA ARG A 8 31.95 8.36 -7.76
C ARG A 8 30.58 8.05 -7.16
N VAL A 9 30.47 8.21 -5.84
CA VAL A 9 29.18 8.28 -5.15
C VAL A 9 28.44 9.53 -5.65
N PRO A 10 27.19 9.42 -6.14
CA PRO A 10 26.41 10.59 -6.56
C PRO A 10 26.20 11.53 -5.38
N ASP A 11 26.50 12.82 -5.58
CA ASP A 11 26.31 13.87 -4.57
C ASP A 11 24.80 14.08 -4.33
N PRO A 12 24.28 13.80 -3.12
CA PRO A 12 22.86 13.94 -2.80
C PRO A 12 22.37 15.39 -2.75
N GLY A 13 23.28 16.38 -2.83
CA GLY A 13 22.98 17.81 -2.76
C GLY A 13 22.98 18.56 -4.09
N ARG A 14 23.28 17.90 -5.23
CA ARG A 14 23.23 18.56 -6.53
C ARG A 14 21.77 18.73 -6.96
N ALA A 15 21.16 19.86 -6.59
CA ALA A 15 19.97 20.35 -7.25
C ALA A 15 20.18 20.24 -8.76
N ALA A 16 19.22 19.63 -9.47
CA ALA A 16 19.29 19.49 -10.92
C ALA A 16 19.62 20.87 -11.51
N ASP A 17 20.67 20.93 -12.35
CA ASP A 17 21.04 22.16 -13.03
C ASP A 17 19.79 22.67 -13.76
N PRO A 18 19.28 23.88 -13.46
CA PRO A 18 18.06 24.40 -14.06
C PRO A 18 18.17 24.51 -15.59
N ALA A 19 19.38 24.51 -16.15
CA ALA A 19 19.61 24.43 -17.60
C ALA A 19 19.34 23.04 -18.19
N HIS A 20 19.43 21.95 -17.41
CA HIS A 20 19.10 20.59 -17.86
C HIS A 20 17.60 20.28 -17.76
N THR A 21 16.82 21.05 -16.98
CA THR A 21 15.39 20.81 -16.79
C THR A 21 14.56 20.89 -18.08
N PRO A 22 14.77 21.84 -19.01
CA PRO A 22 14.06 21.90 -20.28
C PRO A 22 14.44 20.75 -21.22
N GLU A 23 15.71 20.38 -21.28
CA GLU A 23 16.20 19.27 -22.10
C GLU A 23 15.67 17.93 -21.59
N LEU A 24 15.66 17.73 -20.27
CA LEU A 24 15.09 16.55 -19.63
C LEU A 24 13.58 16.47 -19.85
N ALA A 25 12.86 17.59 -19.76
CA ALA A 25 11.42 17.64 -20.03
C ALA A 25 11.11 17.33 -21.51
N ALA A 26 11.87 17.91 -22.46
CA ALA A 26 11.73 17.60 -23.88
C ALA A 26 12.03 16.12 -24.17
N LYS A 27 13.06 15.57 -23.52
CA LYS A 27 13.38 14.14 -23.61
C LYS A 27 12.26 13.28 -23.03
N ALA A 28 11.71 13.63 -21.87
CA ALA A 28 10.61 12.92 -21.24
C ALA A 28 9.36 12.90 -22.15
N ALA A 29 9.03 14.03 -22.79
CA ALA A 29 7.93 14.12 -23.74
C ALA A 29 8.05 13.16 -24.94
N HIS A 30 9.25 12.73 -25.29
CA HIS A 30 9.48 11.73 -26.34
C HIS A 30 9.56 10.29 -25.82
N LEU A 31 9.62 10.08 -24.50
CA LEU A 31 9.63 8.74 -23.92
C LEU A 31 8.23 8.12 -23.99
N ARG A 32 8.19 6.89 -24.51
CA ARG A 32 7.00 6.06 -24.59
C ARG A 32 7.22 4.82 -23.75
N VAL A 33 6.39 4.62 -22.74
CA VAL A 33 6.51 3.54 -21.77
C VAL A 33 5.28 2.64 -21.85
N ALA A 34 5.51 1.35 -22.06
CA ALA A 34 4.47 0.34 -21.94
C ALA A 34 4.41 -0.13 -20.48
N VAL A 35 3.23 -0.07 -19.87
CA VAL A 35 2.95 -0.60 -18.54
C VAL A 35 2.06 -1.82 -18.70
N ILE A 36 2.50 -2.98 -18.19
CA ILE A 36 1.76 -4.23 -18.29
C ILE A 36 1.04 -4.49 -16.96
N GLY A 37 -0.30 -4.55 -17.01
CA GLY A 37 -1.20 -4.68 -15.88
C GLY A 37 -1.85 -3.34 -15.50
N GLY A 38 -3.18 -3.31 -15.52
CA GLY A 38 -4.04 -2.20 -15.08
C GLY A 38 -4.50 -2.32 -13.63
N GLY A 39 -3.75 -3.04 -12.79
CA GLY A 39 -3.93 -3.00 -11.34
C GLY A 39 -3.43 -1.70 -10.71
N VAL A 40 -3.69 -1.49 -9.41
CA VAL A 40 -3.31 -0.26 -8.69
C VAL A 40 -1.84 0.14 -8.89
N ALA A 41 -0.91 -0.82 -8.86
CA ALA A 41 0.51 -0.56 -9.06
C ALA A 41 0.82 -0.05 -10.48
N GLY A 42 0.20 -0.64 -11.51
CA GLY A 42 0.39 -0.21 -12.89
C GLY A 42 -0.24 1.16 -13.16
N LEU A 43 -1.41 1.43 -12.58
CA LEU A 43 -2.06 2.73 -12.69
C LEU A 43 -1.24 3.84 -12.00
N VAL A 44 -0.71 3.59 -10.80
CA VAL A 44 0.19 4.54 -10.12
C VAL A 44 1.49 4.73 -10.92
N ALA A 45 2.07 3.67 -11.47
CA ALA A 45 3.26 3.80 -12.32
C ALA A 45 2.98 4.65 -13.57
N ALA A 46 1.84 4.43 -14.24
CA ALA A 46 1.44 5.20 -15.42
C ALA A 46 1.19 6.68 -15.07
N GLU A 47 0.54 6.95 -13.94
CA GLU A 47 0.35 8.29 -13.39
C GLU A 47 1.70 8.99 -13.16
N SER A 48 2.65 8.32 -12.50
CA SER A 48 3.95 8.91 -12.21
C SER A 48 4.81 9.15 -13.47
N ILE A 49 4.66 8.30 -14.49
CA ILE A 49 5.27 8.51 -15.82
C ILE A 49 4.62 9.72 -16.52
N ALA A 50 3.29 9.85 -16.44
CA ALA A 50 2.58 10.98 -17.02
C ALA A 50 2.90 12.31 -16.29
N ALA A 51 3.10 12.27 -14.98
CA ALA A 51 3.45 13.43 -14.16
C ALA A 51 4.78 14.08 -14.55
N ILE A 52 5.73 13.30 -15.10
CA ILE A 52 6.99 13.82 -15.66
C ILE A 52 6.90 14.21 -17.13
N GLY A 53 5.69 14.21 -17.72
CA GLY A 53 5.43 14.59 -19.11
C GLY A 53 5.68 13.49 -20.15
N ALA A 54 5.97 12.26 -19.74
CA ALA A 54 6.17 11.14 -20.66
C ALA A 54 4.85 10.43 -21.02
N HIS A 55 4.87 9.66 -22.11
CA HIS A 55 3.70 8.92 -22.57
C HIS A 55 3.67 7.51 -22.00
N ALA A 56 2.71 7.22 -21.12
CA ALA A 56 2.43 5.87 -20.65
C ALA A 56 1.29 5.22 -21.47
N THR A 57 1.44 3.96 -21.85
CA THR A 57 0.36 3.12 -22.39
C THR A 57 0.19 1.90 -21.50
N VAL A 58 -1.00 1.75 -20.91
CA VAL A 58 -1.31 0.63 -20.02
C VAL A 58 -1.99 -0.48 -20.81
N PHE A 59 -1.49 -1.70 -20.66
CA PHE A 59 -2.06 -2.91 -21.23
C PHE A 59 -2.65 -3.75 -20.10
N GLU A 60 -3.97 -3.93 -20.12
CA GLU A 60 -4.69 -4.78 -19.18
C GLU A 60 -5.30 -5.96 -19.93
N ALA A 61 -5.21 -7.16 -19.35
CA ALA A 61 -5.73 -8.38 -19.94
C ALA A 61 -7.25 -8.53 -19.73
N GLN A 62 -7.78 -7.93 -18.67
CA GLN A 62 -9.19 -7.94 -18.31
C GLN A 62 -9.96 -6.79 -18.99
N GLU A 63 -11.29 -6.90 -19.01
CA GLU A 63 -12.17 -5.86 -19.57
C GLU A 63 -12.16 -4.54 -18.78
N ARG A 64 -11.63 -4.55 -17.55
CA ARG A 64 -11.58 -3.38 -16.67
C ARG A 64 -10.26 -3.30 -15.92
N ALA A 65 -9.82 -2.09 -15.65
CA ALA A 65 -8.73 -1.81 -14.72
C ALA A 65 -9.16 -2.01 -13.26
N GLY A 66 -8.17 -2.05 -12.36
CA GLY A 66 -8.33 -2.14 -10.90
C GLY A 66 -7.62 -3.34 -10.27
N GLY A 67 -7.44 -4.43 -11.02
CA GLY A 67 -6.81 -5.64 -10.50
C GLY A 67 -7.54 -6.19 -9.26
N ALA A 68 -6.83 -6.30 -8.14
CA ALA A 68 -7.37 -6.73 -6.84
C ALA A 68 -8.33 -5.71 -6.18
N VAL A 69 -8.36 -4.46 -6.66
CA VAL A 69 -9.37 -3.46 -6.27
C VAL A 69 -10.59 -3.68 -7.16
N ARG A 70 -11.56 -4.44 -6.63
CA ARG A 70 -12.76 -4.89 -7.35
C ARG A 70 -13.92 -4.95 -6.40
N SER A 71 -15.07 -4.43 -6.82
CA SER A 71 -16.35 -4.72 -6.21
C SER A 71 -17.03 -5.90 -6.93
N GLY A 72 -17.76 -6.71 -6.15
CA GLY A 72 -18.72 -7.69 -6.62
C GLY A 72 -20.14 -7.30 -6.19
N GLU A 73 -21.14 -7.94 -6.79
CA GLU A 73 -22.54 -7.78 -6.41
C GLU A 73 -23.17 -9.17 -6.25
N ALA A 74 -23.88 -9.38 -5.15
CA ALA A 74 -24.65 -10.60 -4.89
C ALA A 74 -25.89 -10.25 -4.05
N ASP A 75 -27.06 -10.76 -4.43
CA ASP A 75 -28.33 -10.51 -3.74
C ASP A 75 -28.63 -9.01 -3.49
N GLY A 76 -28.24 -8.15 -4.43
CA GLY A 76 -28.40 -6.69 -4.34
C GLY A 76 -27.42 -6.00 -3.36
N LEU A 77 -26.44 -6.73 -2.83
CA LEU A 77 -25.38 -6.20 -1.96
C LEU A 77 -24.10 -6.03 -2.77
N VAL A 78 -23.47 -4.87 -2.63
CA VAL A 78 -22.14 -4.59 -3.17
C VAL A 78 -21.10 -4.91 -2.09
N PHE A 79 -20.06 -5.65 -2.46
CA PHE A 79 -18.97 -6.02 -1.56
C PHE A 79 -17.62 -5.89 -2.25
N ASP A 80 -16.55 -5.69 -1.48
CA ASP A 80 -15.19 -5.72 -2.02
C ASP A 80 -14.74 -7.17 -2.20
N ALA A 81 -14.32 -7.52 -3.41
CA ALA A 81 -13.88 -8.87 -3.78
C ALA A 81 -12.39 -9.12 -3.47
N GLY A 82 -11.69 -8.12 -2.92
CA GLY A 82 -10.25 -8.19 -2.66
C GLY A 82 -9.81 -7.15 -1.65
N ALA A 83 -9.28 -6.02 -2.13
CA ALA A 83 -8.87 -4.93 -1.23
C ALA A 83 -10.10 -4.21 -0.64
N GLU A 84 -10.28 -4.32 0.69
CA GLU A 84 -11.40 -3.72 1.44
C GLU A 84 -11.03 -2.41 2.15
N SER A 85 -9.75 -2.20 2.43
CA SER A 85 -9.24 -1.02 3.14
C SER A 85 -7.77 -0.77 2.81
N PHE A 86 -7.23 0.34 3.29
CA PHE A 86 -5.83 0.71 3.08
C PHE A 86 -5.16 1.14 4.37
N ALA A 87 -3.84 0.97 4.42
CA ALA A 87 -3.04 1.39 5.56
C ALA A 87 -3.00 2.92 5.67
N VAL A 88 -3.34 3.43 6.85
CA VAL A 88 -3.18 4.86 7.20
C VAL A 88 -1.73 5.21 7.53
N ARG A 89 -0.93 4.21 7.93
CA ARG A 89 0.47 4.39 8.32
C ARG A 89 1.30 4.90 7.15
N GLY A 90 2.09 5.94 7.38
CA GLY A 90 2.96 6.56 6.36
C GLY A 90 2.25 7.53 5.41
N GLY A 91 0.92 7.57 5.40
CA GLY A 91 0.15 8.60 4.69
C GLY A 91 0.18 8.55 3.15
N HIS A 92 0.91 7.62 2.54
CA HIS A 92 1.10 7.58 1.08
C HIS A 92 -0.22 7.44 0.31
N VAL A 93 -1.11 6.54 0.75
CA VAL A 93 -2.42 6.36 0.09
C VAL A 93 -3.31 7.59 0.33
N ARG A 94 -3.22 8.23 1.50
CA ARG A 94 -3.96 9.46 1.82
C ARG A 94 -3.55 10.58 0.86
N ALA A 95 -2.25 10.78 0.64
CA ALA A 95 -1.72 11.77 -0.30
C ALA A 95 -2.23 11.52 -1.73
N LEU A 96 -2.14 10.28 -2.22
CA LEU A 96 -2.66 9.92 -3.53
C LEU A 96 -4.16 10.20 -3.67
N LEU A 97 -4.95 9.89 -2.63
CA LEU A 97 -6.39 10.20 -2.64
C LEU A 97 -6.65 11.71 -2.67
N SER A 98 -5.81 12.52 -2.02
CA SER A 98 -5.91 13.98 -2.08
C SER A 98 -5.57 14.53 -3.45
N ASP A 99 -4.51 14.02 -4.09
CA ASP A 99 -4.14 14.40 -5.46
C ASP A 99 -5.25 14.05 -6.47
N LEU A 100 -5.99 12.97 -6.21
CA LEU A 100 -7.16 12.56 -6.99
C LEU A 100 -8.48 13.27 -6.61
N GLY A 101 -8.48 14.12 -5.57
CA GLY A 101 -9.68 14.82 -5.08
C GLY A 101 -10.72 13.91 -4.41
N LEU A 102 -10.30 12.76 -3.89
CA LEU A 102 -11.16 11.69 -3.35
C LEU A 102 -11.28 11.71 -1.82
N ASP A 103 -10.78 12.74 -1.15
CA ASP A 103 -10.82 12.86 0.32
C ASP A 103 -12.22 12.70 0.90
N HIS A 104 -13.21 13.29 0.25
CA HIS A 104 -14.61 13.28 0.68
C HIS A 104 -15.26 11.88 0.63
N ARG A 105 -14.62 10.88 0.02
CA ARG A 105 -15.11 9.50 -0.06
C ARG A 105 -14.50 8.59 0.99
N VAL A 106 -13.49 9.05 1.73
CA VAL A 106 -12.86 8.23 2.77
C VAL A 106 -13.74 8.20 4.00
N VAL A 107 -14.07 6.99 4.43
CA VAL A 107 -14.81 6.70 5.64
C VAL A 107 -13.91 5.95 6.62
N SER A 108 -14.11 6.19 7.92
CA SER A 108 -13.48 5.37 8.95
C SER A 108 -14.31 4.11 9.17
N PRO A 109 -13.67 2.93 9.34
CA PRO A 109 -14.39 1.73 9.73
C PRO A 109 -15.02 1.94 11.11
N GLU A 110 -16.12 1.25 11.37
CA GLU A 110 -16.69 1.17 12.72
C GLU A 110 -15.64 0.53 13.65
N PRO A 111 -15.35 1.13 14.82
CA PRO A 111 -14.35 0.61 15.74
C PRO A 111 -14.82 -0.68 16.43
N GLY A 112 -14.77 -1.78 15.69
CA GLY A 112 -14.91 -3.13 16.20
C GLY A 112 -13.59 -3.68 16.73
N GLY A 113 -13.63 -4.34 17.90
CA GLY A 113 -12.49 -5.10 18.39
C GLY A 113 -12.25 -6.36 17.54
N ALA A 114 -11.00 -6.80 17.45
CA ALA A 114 -10.65 -8.08 16.84
C ALA A 114 -10.90 -9.24 17.81
N TRP A 115 -11.15 -10.44 17.28
CA TRP A 115 -11.35 -11.67 18.03
C TRP A 115 -10.44 -12.78 17.53
N VAL A 116 -10.04 -13.67 18.42
CA VAL A 116 -9.33 -14.92 18.11
C VAL A 116 -10.29 -16.08 18.34
N ALA A 117 -10.47 -16.91 17.31
CA ALA A 117 -11.27 -18.13 17.36
C ALA A 117 -10.37 -19.38 17.35
N GLY A 118 -10.90 -20.52 17.82
CA GLY A 118 -10.16 -21.79 17.86
C GLY A 118 -9.37 -22.01 19.15
N ILE A 119 -9.65 -21.21 20.18
CA ILE A 119 -9.08 -21.39 21.52
C ILE A 119 -9.95 -22.37 22.35
N PRO A 120 -9.42 -22.99 23.42
CA PRO A 120 -10.25 -23.71 24.38
C PRO A 120 -11.37 -22.80 24.91
N GLY A 121 -12.64 -23.17 24.68
CA GLY A 121 -13.80 -22.35 25.03
C GLY A 121 -14.38 -21.50 23.89
N GLY A 122 -13.84 -21.61 22.67
CA GLY A 122 -14.44 -21.04 21.46
C GLY A 122 -13.65 -19.83 20.92
N ALA A 123 -14.10 -18.63 21.27
CA ALA A 123 -13.49 -17.38 20.82
C ALA A 123 -13.34 -16.38 21.98
N ALA A 124 -12.32 -15.53 21.91
CA ALA A 124 -12.11 -14.43 22.84
C ALA A 124 -11.66 -13.16 22.11
N PRO A 125 -11.89 -11.97 22.69
CA PRO A 125 -11.32 -10.73 22.18
C PRO A 125 -9.79 -10.82 22.06
N LEU A 126 -9.23 -10.16 21.05
CA LEU A 126 -7.79 -10.07 20.86
C LEU A 126 -7.16 -9.33 22.06
N PRO A 127 -6.09 -9.88 22.68
CA PRO A 127 -5.39 -9.21 23.77
C PRO A 127 -4.92 -7.81 23.35
N GLN A 128 -4.99 -6.87 24.29
CA GLN A 128 -4.68 -5.47 24.00
C GLN A 128 -3.20 -5.18 24.24
N GLY A 129 -2.61 -4.37 23.36
CA GLY A 129 -1.19 -4.01 23.43
C GLY A 129 -0.25 -5.08 22.85
N GLY A 130 1.01 -4.70 22.66
CA GLY A 130 2.02 -5.51 21.98
C GLY A 130 2.48 -4.93 20.64
N LEU A 131 3.42 -5.61 19.99
CA LEU A 131 3.99 -5.20 18.71
C LEU A 131 3.57 -6.20 17.63
N LEU A 132 2.91 -5.72 16.57
CA LEU A 132 2.44 -6.54 15.45
C LEU A 132 1.55 -7.73 15.88
N GLY A 133 0.75 -7.56 16.93
CA GLY A 133 -0.12 -8.61 17.47
C GLY A 133 0.57 -9.61 18.40
N ILE A 134 1.86 -9.40 18.72
CA ILE A 134 2.58 -10.18 19.73
C ILE A 134 2.43 -9.50 21.08
N PRO A 135 1.77 -10.13 22.07
CA PRO A 135 1.58 -9.52 23.39
C PRO A 135 2.90 -9.29 24.11
N ALA A 136 3.04 -8.15 24.79
CA ALA A 136 4.25 -7.81 25.54
C ALA A 136 4.39 -8.56 26.88
N ASN A 137 3.29 -9.09 27.41
CA ASN A 137 3.28 -9.82 28.68
C ASN A 137 2.41 -11.09 28.56
N PRO A 138 3.00 -12.30 28.50
CA PRO A 138 2.25 -13.54 28.39
C PRO A 138 1.43 -13.92 29.64
N PHE A 139 1.71 -13.27 30.78
CA PHE A 139 0.99 -13.47 32.04
C PHE A 139 -0.22 -12.56 32.21
N ALA A 140 -0.43 -11.59 31.31
CA ALA A 140 -1.61 -10.73 31.33
C ALA A 140 -2.89 -11.58 31.19
N GLU A 141 -3.98 -11.17 31.84
CA GLU A 141 -5.19 -11.98 31.93
C GLU A 141 -5.83 -12.23 30.56
N ASP A 142 -5.88 -11.20 29.72
CA ASP A 142 -6.39 -11.24 28.36
C ASP A 142 -5.56 -12.17 27.46
N VAL A 143 -4.23 -12.15 27.60
CA VAL A 143 -3.32 -13.06 26.90
C VAL A 143 -3.47 -14.50 27.39
N ARG A 144 -3.43 -14.71 28.72
CA ARG A 144 -3.57 -16.03 29.35
C ARG A 144 -4.91 -16.68 29.01
N ARG A 145 -5.97 -15.89 28.84
CA ARG A 145 -7.29 -16.38 28.40
C ARG A 145 -7.24 -17.03 27.01
N VAL A 146 -6.38 -16.52 26.13
CA VAL A 146 -6.19 -17.02 24.76
C VAL A 146 -5.23 -18.22 24.73
N ILE A 147 -4.06 -18.13 25.37
CA ILE A 147 -3.01 -19.16 25.24
C ILE A 147 -3.00 -20.20 26.37
N GLY A 148 -3.76 -19.97 27.45
CA GLY A 148 -3.80 -20.81 28.64
C GLY A 148 -2.50 -20.80 29.45
N TRP A 149 -2.51 -21.42 30.63
CA TRP A 149 -1.33 -21.48 31.49
C TRP A 149 -0.13 -22.18 30.84
N ASN A 150 -0.37 -23.27 30.10
CA ASN A 150 0.70 -23.96 29.38
C ASN A 150 1.31 -23.09 28.27
N GLY A 151 0.50 -22.27 27.59
CA GLY A 151 0.99 -21.31 26.60
C GLY A 151 1.78 -20.19 27.25
N THR A 152 1.27 -19.62 28.35
CA THR A 152 1.92 -18.55 29.12
C THR A 152 3.33 -18.93 29.57
N TRP A 153 3.54 -20.16 30.06
CA TRP A 153 4.87 -20.61 30.52
C TRP A 153 5.86 -20.94 29.39
N ARG A 154 5.40 -21.08 28.14
CA ARG A 154 6.24 -21.40 26.99
C ARG A 154 6.60 -20.18 26.12
N ALA A 155 5.86 -19.07 26.30
CA ALA A 155 5.97 -17.85 25.52
C ALA A 155 7.18 -17.00 25.91
#